data_AF-A0A7S7ZA50-F1
#
_entry.id   AF-A0A7S7ZA50-F1
#
_cell.length_a   1.000
_cell.length_b   1.000
_cell.length_c   1.000
_cell.angle_alpha   90.00
_cell.angle_beta   90.00
_cell.angle_gamma   90.00
#
_symmetry.space_group_name_H-M   'P 1'
#
loop_
_entity.id
_entity.type
_entity.pdbx_description
1 polymer ?
#
loop_
_entity_poly.entity_id
_entity_poly.type
_entity_poly.pdbx_seq_one_letter_code
_entity_poly.pdbx_strand_id
1 'polypeptide(L)'
;MMRPFGDATRRNIAEACASFARLPDAAEPSALKRAAVVLALTASHDRDDTAFLLTRRAASLRSHRGQWALPGGRCDTGETPVEAALRELDEELALRLPADSVLGLLDDYPTRSGYLITPVVVWAANGAVITPNPDEVASVHRIALDTIERDDAFDFTAIPESSRRVIRFHHQMSLIHAPTAALIYQFREVLAGRQTRVTDLEQPVFAWK
;
A
#
# COMPACT_ATOMS: atom_id res chain seq x y z
N MET A 1 5.59 16.54 -8.04
CA MET A 1 5.71 17.84 -7.36
C MET A 1 6.25 17.54 -5.96
N MET A 2 7.17 18.34 -5.42
CA MET A 2 7.69 18.06 -4.06
C MET A 2 6.57 18.29 -3.03
N ARG A 3 6.39 17.36 -2.09
CA ARG A 3 5.34 17.37 -1.06
C ARG A 3 5.99 17.35 0.33
N PRO A 4 6.43 18.50 0.87
CA PRO A 4 7.17 18.56 2.12
C PRO A 4 6.49 17.79 3.25
N PHE A 5 7.24 17.03 4.03
CA PHE A 5 6.73 16.28 5.15
C PHE A 5 6.37 17.24 6.30
N GLY A 6 5.07 17.43 6.52
CA GLY A 6 4.55 18.32 7.55
C GLY A 6 3.03 18.42 7.54
N ASP A 7 2.48 19.20 8.47
CA ASP A 7 1.04 19.24 8.74
C ASP A 7 0.20 19.71 7.55
N ALA A 8 0.72 20.62 6.72
CA ALA A 8 0.03 21.04 5.50
C ALA A 8 -0.16 19.86 4.53
N THR A 9 0.89 19.09 4.28
CA THR A 9 0.82 17.90 3.43
C THR A 9 -0.04 16.82 4.05
N ARG A 10 0.08 16.58 5.37
CA ARG A 10 -0.79 15.64 6.09
C ARG A 10 -2.26 15.97 5.88
N ARG A 11 -2.66 17.24 6.08
CA ARG A 11 -4.04 17.70 5.89
C ARG A 11 -4.51 17.54 4.45
N ASN A 12 -3.70 17.94 3.48
CA ASN A 12 -4.05 17.81 2.06
C ASN A 12 -4.26 16.34 1.66
N ILE A 13 -3.44 15.42 2.17
CA ILE A 13 -3.59 13.99 1.92
C ILE A 13 -4.85 13.45 2.60
N ALA A 14 -5.11 13.85 3.85
CA ALA A 14 -6.34 13.47 4.56
C ALA A 14 -7.60 13.96 3.82
N GLU A 15 -7.60 15.19 3.31
CA GLU A 15 -8.70 15.75 2.51
C GLU A 15 -8.88 15.00 1.19
N ALA A 16 -7.79 14.62 0.52
CA ALA A 16 -7.84 13.80 -0.68
C ALA A 16 -8.41 12.41 -0.41
N CYS A 17 -7.99 11.76 0.68
CA CYS A 17 -8.54 10.48 1.12
C CYS A 17 -10.02 10.59 1.52
N ALA A 18 -10.42 11.67 2.22
CA ALA A 18 -11.81 11.91 2.59
C ALA A 18 -12.72 12.19 1.38
N SER A 19 -12.17 12.81 0.33
CA SER A 19 -12.86 13.08 -0.94
C SER A 19 -12.90 11.85 -1.86
N PHE A 20 -12.14 10.80 -1.54
CA PHE A 20 -12.16 9.55 -2.29
C PHE A 20 -13.35 8.69 -1.86
N ALA A 21 -14.29 8.48 -2.77
CA ALA A 21 -15.45 7.64 -2.52
C ALA A 21 -15.08 6.17 -2.74
N ARG A 22 -14.73 5.47 -1.66
CA ARG A 22 -14.49 4.02 -1.69
C ARG A 22 -15.70 3.29 -2.25
N LEU A 23 -15.45 2.25 -3.04
CA LEU A 23 -16.51 1.31 -3.39
C LEU A 23 -17.04 0.64 -2.12
N PRO A 24 -18.36 0.48 -1.97
CA PRO A 24 -18.92 -0.23 -0.84
C PRO A 24 -18.40 -1.66 -0.83
N ASP A 25 -18.21 -2.22 0.37
CA ASP A 25 -18.05 -3.66 0.53
C ASP A 25 -19.22 -4.32 -0.21
N ALA A 26 -18.93 -5.31 -1.07
CA ALA A 26 -19.99 -6.04 -1.74
C ALA A 26 -20.94 -6.58 -0.66
N ALA A 27 -22.25 -6.37 -0.84
CA ALA A 27 -23.25 -6.75 0.17
C ALA A 27 -23.24 -8.26 0.50
N GLU A 28 -22.65 -9.07 -0.39
CA GLU A 28 -22.45 -10.50 -0.19
C GLU A 28 -21.15 -10.79 0.59
N PRO A 29 -21.19 -11.68 1.60
CA PRO A 29 -19.99 -12.16 2.27
C PRO A 29 -18.98 -12.69 1.26
N SER A 30 -17.86 -11.99 1.12
CA SER A 30 -16.78 -12.45 0.25
C SER A 30 -16.19 -13.75 0.81
N ALA A 31 -16.04 -14.77 -0.04
CA ALA A 31 -15.29 -15.98 0.31
C ALA A 31 -13.76 -15.72 0.49
N LEU A 32 -13.31 -14.48 0.22
CA LEU A 32 -11.92 -14.07 0.34
C LEU A 32 -11.54 -13.80 1.80
N LYS A 33 -10.31 -14.14 2.15
CA LYS A 33 -9.73 -13.84 3.46
C LYS A 33 -9.43 -12.35 3.55
N ARG A 34 -9.90 -11.66 4.60
CA ARG A 34 -9.60 -10.24 4.80
C ARG A 34 -8.13 -10.05 5.21
N ALA A 35 -7.51 -9.04 4.63
CA ALA A 35 -6.17 -8.59 4.93
C ALA A 35 -6.12 -7.07 4.84
N ALA A 36 -5.16 -6.45 5.53
CA ALA A 36 -4.96 -5.02 5.46
C ALA A 36 -3.47 -4.70 5.26
N VAL A 37 -3.20 -3.63 4.51
CA VAL A 37 -1.84 -3.15 4.25
C VAL A 37 -1.74 -1.65 4.48
N VAL A 38 -0.53 -1.17 4.75
CA VAL A 38 -0.30 0.18 5.23
C VAL A 38 0.49 0.98 4.19
N LEU A 39 -0.05 2.12 3.77
CA LEU A 39 0.71 3.21 3.15
C LEU A 39 1.18 4.15 4.26
N ALA A 40 2.30 3.80 4.90
CA ALA A 40 2.84 4.55 6.04
C ALA A 40 3.68 5.73 5.58
N LEU A 41 3.12 6.94 5.66
CA LEU A 41 3.76 8.18 5.23
C LEU A 41 4.73 8.69 6.30
N THR A 42 5.96 9.00 5.90
CA THR A 42 7.05 9.47 6.78
C THR A 42 7.94 10.46 6.02
N ALA A 43 8.85 11.13 6.72
CA ALA A 43 9.85 11.99 6.09
C ALA A 43 10.81 11.18 5.20
N SER A 44 11.24 11.72 4.06
CA SER A 44 12.35 11.16 3.29
C SER A 44 13.68 11.36 4.04
N HIS A 45 14.69 10.53 3.77
CA HIS A 45 15.99 10.60 4.46
C HIS A 45 16.72 11.94 4.25
N ASP A 46 16.57 12.56 3.06
CA ASP A 46 17.49 13.62 2.62
C ASP A 46 16.80 14.93 2.17
N ARG A 47 15.46 15.02 2.19
CA ARG A 47 14.75 16.07 1.43
C ARG A 47 13.63 16.82 2.14
N ASP A 48 13.39 16.59 3.42
CA ASP A 48 12.17 17.07 4.11
C ASP A 48 10.89 16.77 3.31
N ASP A 49 10.91 15.78 2.41
CA ASP A 49 9.83 15.44 1.49
C ASP A 49 9.04 14.25 2.03
N THR A 50 7.79 14.09 1.63
CA THR A 50 6.98 12.96 2.07
C THR A 50 7.34 11.70 1.28
N ALA A 51 7.53 10.59 1.99
CA ALA A 51 7.73 9.27 1.45
C ALA A 51 6.76 8.27 2.09
N PHE A 52 6.55 7.11 1.47
CA PHE A 52 5.89 5.97 2.12
C PHE A 52 6.89 4.83 2.37
N LEU A 53 6.59 3.98 3.36
CA LEU A 53 7.39 2.80 3.65
C LEU A 53 7.02 1.63 2.73
N LEU A 54 8.05 1.01 2.17
CA LEU A 54 7.94 -0.22 1.40
C LEU A 54 8.96 -1.23 1.95
N THR A 55 8.54 -2.48 2.13
CA THR A 55 9.40 -3.53 2.69
C THR A 55 9.80 -4.52 1.61
N ARG A 56 10.95 -5.16 1.81
CA ARG A 56 11.31 -6.38 1.11
C ARG A 56 11.12 -7.55 2.06
N ARG A 57 10.23 -8.48 1.71
CA ARG A 57 9.91 -9.64 2.54
C ARG A 57 11.12 -10.56 2.74
N ALA A 58 11.28 -11.10 3.94
CA ALA A 58 12.37 -12.00 4.28
C ALA A 58 12.37 -13.26 3.39
N ALA A 59 13.57 -13.72 3.04
CA ALA A 59 13.74 -14.88 2.16
C ALA A 59 13.33 -16.21 2.83
N SER A 60 13.26 -16.23 4.16
CA SER A 60 12.84 -17.36 4.99
C SER A 60 11.34 -17.69 4.90
N LEU A 61 10.51 -16.70 4.57
CA LEU A 61 9.04 -16.83 4.59
C LEU A 61 8.53 -17.89 3.61
N ARG A 62 7.45 -18.59 3.98
CA ARG A 62 6.90 -19.68 3.14
C ARG A 62 6.34 -19.19 1.80
N SER A 63 5.85 -17.96 1.75
CA SER A 63 5.26 -17.31 0.56
C SER A 63 5.85 -15.92 0.33
N HIS A 64 5.80 -15.45 -0.92
CA HIS A 64 6.19 -14.09 -1.33
C HIS A 64 7.64 -13.68 -0.98
N ARG A 65 8.56 -14.65 -0.92
CA ARG A 65 9.97 -14.46 -0.57
C ARG A 65 10.62 -13.36 -1.41
N GLY A 66 11.25 -12.39 -0.76
CA GLY A 66 12.02 -11.33 -1.41
C GLY A 66 11.20 -10.34 -2.24
N GLN A 67 9.86 -10.45 -2.23
CA GLN A 67 8.97 -9.52 -2.92
C GLN A 67 8.92 -8.18 -2.19
N TRP A 68 8.73 -7.13 -2.97
CA TRP A 68 8.39 -5.81 -2.48
C TRP A 68 6.92 -5.80 -2.03
N ALA A 69 6.67 -5.32 -0.82
CA ALA A 69 5.33 -5.29 -0.24
C ALA A 69 5.13 -4.01 0.59
N LEU A 70 3.87 -3.59 0.69
CA LEU A 70 3.47 -2.69 1.77
C LEU A 70 3.41 -3.52 3.06
N PRO A 71 3.78 -2.94 4.23
CA PRO A 71 3.58 -3.62 5.51
C PRO A 71 2.14 -4.03 5.68
N GLY A 72 1.89 -5.21 6.24
CA GLY A 72 0.54 -5.68 6.47
C GLY A 72 0.37 -7.19 6.38
N GLY A 73 -0.81 -7.64 6.79
CA GLY A 73 -1.10 -9.05 6.93
C GLY A 73 -2.60 -9.32 7.03
N ARG A 74 -2.93 -10.49 7.56
CA ARG A 74 -4.32 -10.96 7.64
C ARG A 74 -5.03 -10.24 8.78
N CYS A 75 -6.32 -9.98 8.60
CA CYS A 75 -7.16 -9.55 9.72
C CYS A 75 -7.47 -10.76 10.60
N ASP A 76 -7.31 -10.60 11.92
CA ASP A 76 -7.75 -11.58 12.89
C ASP A 76 -9.28 -11.54 13.09
N THR A 77 -9.80 -12.55 13.78
CA THR A 77 -11.25 -12.65 14.00
C THR A 77 -11.74 -11.50 14.88
N GLY A 78 -12.68 -10.70 14.35
CA GLY A 78 -13.23 -9.53 15.03
C GLY A 78 -12.43 -8.25 14.84
N GLU A 79 -11.28 -8.33 14.16
CA GLU A 79 -10.42 -7.18 13.87
C GLU A 79 -10.95 -6.39 12.67
N THR A 80 -11.00 -5.07 12.80
CA THR A 80 -11.23 -4.16 11.67
C THR A 80 -9.97 -4.08 10.78
N PRO A 81 -10.09 -3.72 9.50
CA PRO A 81 -8.92 -3.54 8.66
C PRO A 81 -7.90 -2.51 9.18
N VAL A 82 -8.38 -1.48 9.89
CA VAL A 82 -7.51 -0.46 10.50
C VAL A 82 -6.71 -1.03 11.67
N GLU A 83 -7.36 -1.79 12.56
CA GLU A 83 -6.67 -2.46 13.68
C GLU A 83 -5.61 -3.42 13.16
N ALA A 84 -5.94 -4.23 12.15
CA ALA A 84 -5.01 -5.16 11.51
C ALA A 84 -3.81 -4.43 10.92
N ALA A 85 -4.05 -3.36 10.16
CA ALA A 85 -2.99 -2.57 9.53
C ALA A 85 -2.04 -1.96 10.57
N LEU A 86 -2.57 -1.43 11.68
CA LEU A 86 -1.75 -0.82 12.74
C LEU A 86 -0.98 -1.87 13.56
N ARG A 87 -1.57 -3.04 13.83
CA ARG A 87 -0.90 -4.16 14.49
C ARG A 87 0.26 -4.67 13.64
N GLU A 88 0.03 -4.97 12.38
CA GLU A 88 1.05 -5.49 11.46
C GLU A 88 2.18 -4.46 11.25
N LEU A 89 1.87 -3.16 11.25
CA LEU A 89 2.89 -2.11 11.20
C LEU A 89 3.81 -2.13 12.44
N ASP A 90 3.26 -2.41 13.62
CA ASP A 90 4.02 -2.57 14.86
C ASP A 90 4.83 -3.87 14.84
N GLU A 91 4.22 -4.99 14.46
CA GLU A 91 4.87 -6.31 14.40
C GLU A 91 6.02 -6.36 13.39
N GLU A 92 5.83 -5.81 12.19
CA GLU A 92 6.85 -5.84 11.13
C GLU A 92 7.94 -4.79 11.33
N LEU A 93 7.60 -3.58 11.82
CA LEU A 93 8.48 -2.41 11.79
C LEU A 93 8.72 -1.70 13.14
N ALA A 94 8.13 -2.21 14.23
CA ALA A 94 8.11 -1.58 15.57
C ALA A 94 7.52 -0.15 15.55
N LEU A 95 6.59 0.10 14.61
CA LEU A 95 5.96 1.40 14.40
C LEU A 95 4.54 1.41 14.97
N ARG A 96 4.46 1.56 16.29
CA ARG A 96 3.18 1.71 16.99
C ARG A 96 2.59 3.10 16.79
N LEU A 97 1.45 3.17 16.09
CA LEU A 97 0.73 4.43 15.83
C LEU A 97 -0.66 4.43 16.46
N PRO A 98 -1.13 5.57 17.00
CA PRO A 98 -2.51 5.74 17.44
C PRO A 98 -3.49 5.82 16.26
N ALA A 99 -4.77 5.53 16.51
CA ALA A 99 -5.82 5.51 15.49
C ALA A 99 -6.02 6.86 14.76
N ASP A 100 -5.71 7.98 15.40
CA ASP A 100 -5.75 9.33 14.80
C ASP A 100 -4.60 9.60 13.81
N SER A 101 -3.67 8.66 13.67
CA SER A 101 -2.66 8.66 12.61
C SER A 101 -3.23 8.21 11.26
N VAL A 102 -4.42 7.59 11.24
CA VAL A 102 -5.08 7.15 10.01
C VAL A 102 -5.65 8.34 9.25
N LEU A 103 -5.29 8.47 7.97
CA LEU A 103 -5.76 9.54 7.09
C LEU A 103 -6.95 9.11 6.22
N GLY A 104 -7.09 7.80 5.98
CA GLY A 104 -8.20 7.23 5.24
C GLY A 104 -7.92 5.83 4.71
N LEU A 105 -8.92 5.24 4.07
CA LEU A 105 -8.85 3.91 3.47
C LEU A 105 -9.05 4.04 1.96
N LEU A 106 -8.43 3.17 1.18
CA LEU A 106 -8.58 3.12 -0.29
C LEU A 106 -9.38 1.88 -0.72
N ASP A 107 -9.70 1.71 -2.01
CA ASP A 107 -10.55 0.60 -2.45
C ASP A 107 -9.94 -0.76 -2.09
N ASP A 108 -10.80 -1.71 -1.75
CA ASP A 108 -10.37 -3.08 -1.48
C ASP A 108 -9.92 -3.78 -2.77
N TYR A 109 -8.79 -4.49 -2.70
CA TYR A 109 -8.23 -5.23 -3.82
C TYR A 109 -8.49 -6.74 -3.66
N PRO A 110 -9.36 -7.35 -4.48
CA PRO A 110 -9.52 -8.80 -4.49
C PRO A 110 -8.36 -9.45 -5.25
N THR A 111 -7.54 -10.23 -4.55
CA THR A 111 -6.45 -11.00 -5.16
C THR A 111 -6.97 -12.34 -5.68
N ARG A 112 -6.31 -12.84 -6.74
CA ARG A 112 -6.48 -14.22 -7.23
C ARG A 112 -6.00 -15.28 -6.23
N SER A 113 -5.13 -14.90 -5.30
CA SER A 113 -4.64 -15.76 -4.21
C SER A 113 -5.62 -15.92 -3.04
N GLY A 114 -6.83 -15.35 -3.16
CA GLY A 114 -7.91 -15.56 -2.20
C GLY A 114 -7.99 -14.55 -1.06
N TYR A 115 -7.43 -13.35 -1.23
CA TYR A 115 -7.51 -12.26 -0.24
C TYR A 115 -8.32 -11.09 -0.75
N LEU A 116 -8.95 -10.38 0.19
CA LEU A 116 -9.49 -9.04 -0.03
C LEU A 116 -8.65 -8.08 0.80
N ILE A 117 -7.80 -7.29 0.14
CA ILE A 117 -6.82 -6.42 0.80
C ILE A 117 -7.38 -5.01 0.92
N THR A 118 -7.49 -4.50 2.14
CA THR A 118 -7.84 -3.11 2.45
C THR A 118 -6.59 -2.26 2.65
N PRO A 119 -6.34 -1.23 1.82
CA PRO A 119 -5.23 -0.30 2.02
C PRO A 119 -5.60 0.79 3.02
N VAL A 120 -4.75 0.99 4.03
CA VAL A 120 -4.90 2.01 5.06
C VAL A 120 -3.77 3.02 4.92
N VAL A 121 -4.12 4.30 4.75
CA VAL A 121 -3.14 5.40 4.67
C VAL A 121 -2.93 5.95 6.06
N VAL A 122 -1.68 5.97 6.54
CA VAL A 122 -1.34 6.47 7.88
C VAL A 122 -0.20 7.47 7.83
N TRP A 123 -0.18 8.39 8.78
CA TRP A 123 0.88 9.37 8.96
C TRP A 123 1.78 8.98 10.14
N ALA A 124 2.98 8.49 9.86
CA ALA A 124 3.99 8.17 10.86
C ALA A 124 4.83 9.44 11.16
N ALA A 125 4.50 10.12 12.26
CA ALA A 125 5.14 11.37 12.66
C ALA A 125 6.68 11.27 12.76
N ASN A 126 7.34 12.43 12.64
CA ASN A 126 8.80 12.51 12.59
C ASN A 126 9.45 11.95 13.88
N GLY A 127 10.58 11.27 13.75
CA GLY A 127 11.35 10.72 14.87
C GLY A 127 11.01 9.28 15.29
N ALA A 128 10.03 8.63 14.64
CA ALA A 128 9.77 7.22 14.89
C ALA A 128 10.97 6.35 14.43
N VAL A 129 11.52 5.58 15.36
CA VAL A 129 12.60 4.63 15.07
C VAL A 129 11.98 3.39 14.41
N ILE A 130 12.41 3.09 13.19
CA ILE A 130 11.97 1.92 12.45
C ILE A 130 12.90 0.76 12.78
N THR A 131 12.35 -0.31 13.36
CA THR A 131 13.11 -1.53 13.66
C THR A 131 12.44 -2.71 12.97
N PRO A 132 12.93 -3.14 11.80
CA PRO A 132 12.32 -4.25 11.09
C PRO A 132 12.48 -5.57 11.86
N ASN A 133 11.42 -6.36 11.92
CA ASN A 133 11.48 -7.74 12.39
C ASN A 133 12.22 -8.59 11.33
N PRO A 134 13.41 -9.14 11.62
CA PRO A 134 14.23 -9.85 10.64
C PRO A 134 13.60 -11.16 10.15
N ASP A 135 12.65 -11.73 10.90
CA ASP A 135 11.95 -12.95 10.49
C ASP A 135 10.97 -12.69 9.32
N GLU A 136 10.53 -11.44 9.16
CA GLU A 136 9.50 -11.05 8.19
C GLU A 136 9.99 -10.04 7.16
N VAL A 137 10.87 -9.14 7.56
CA VAL A 137 11.34 -7.99 6.77
C VAL A 137 12.85 -8.04 6.60
N ALA A 138 13.31 -8.22 5.35
CA ALA A 138 14.73 -8.18 5.01
C ALA A 138 15.27 -6.75 4.94
N SER A 139 14.45 -5.78 4.52
CA SER A 139 14.85 -4.37 4.43
C SER A 139 13.64 -3.46 4.32
N VAL A 140 13.79 -2.22 4.79
CA VAL A 140 12.77 -1.16 4.74
C VAL A 140 13.28 -0.02 3.87
N HIS A 141 12.42 0.51 3.02
CA HIS A 141 12.77 1.56 2.07
C HIS A 141 11.76 2.69 2.17
N ARG A 142 12.24 3.94 2.09
CA ARG A 142 11.40 5.14 2.03
C ARG A 142 11.27 5.55 0.56
N ILE A 143 10.07 5.44 0.01
CA ILE A 143 9.77 5.77 -1.39
C ILE A 143 9.12 7.15 -1.43
N ALA A 144 9.85 8.14 -1.96
CA ALA A 144 9.34 9.51 -2.07
C ALA A 144 8.07 9.57 -2.94
N LEU A 145 7.11 10.42 -2.58
CA LEU A 145 5.85 10.53 -3.33
C LEU A 145 6.07 11.03 -4.76
N ASP A 146 7.09 11.85 -5.00
CA ASP A 146 7.45 12.29 -6.35
C ASP A 146 7.83 11.12 -7.28
N THR A 147 8.34 10.02 -6.72
CA THR A 147 8.75 8.82 -7.47
C THR A 147 7.54 8.14 -8.10
N ILE A 148 6.42 8.07 -7.39
CA ILE A 148 5.17 7.49 -7.92
C ILE A 148 4.39 8.49 -8.77
N GLU A 149 4.69 9.80 -8.68
CA GLU A 149 4.03 10.82 -9.49
C GLU A 149 4.58 10.93 -10.91
N ARG A 150 5.80 10.44 -11.18
CA ARG A 150 6.42 10.45 -12.52
C ARG A 150 5.54 9.76 -13.57
N ASP A 151 5.58 10.26 -14.80
CA ASP A 151 4.80 9.71 -15.91
C ASP A 151 5.19 8.28 -16.28
N ASP A 152 6.46 7.93 -16.06
CA ASP A 152 7.03 6.61 -16.33
C ASP A 152 7.05 5.69 -15.08
N ALA A 153 6.48 6.12 -13.95
CA ALA A 153 6.48 5.33 -12.72
C ALA A 153 5.72 4.01 -12.89
N PHE A 154 4.67 4.00 -13.73
CA PHE A 154 3.82 2.85 -13.95
C PHE A 154 3.66 2.55 -15.43
N ASP A 155 3.54 1.27 -15.74
CA ASP A 155 3.10 0.83 -17.06
C ASP A 155 1.94 -0.16 -16.94
N PHE A 156 1.24 -0.31 -18.06
CA PHE A 156 0.06 -1.15 -18.19
C PHE A 156 0.20 -2.05 -19.40
N THR A 157 -0.14 -3.32 -19.24
CA THR A 157 -0.10 -4.31 -20.32
C THR A 157 -1.42 -5.10 -20.35
N ALA A 158 -1.92 -5.39 -21.56
CA ALA A 158 -3.07 -6.27 -21.74
C ALA A 158 -2.63 -7.74 -21.76
N ILE A 159 -3.47 -8.63 -21.25
CA ILE A 159 -3.25 -10.08 -21.30
C ILE A 159 -4.50 -10.77 -21.87
N PRO A 160 -4.37 -11.91 -22.56
CA PRO A 160 -5.53 -12.63 -23.09
C PRO A 160 -6.54 -13.09 -22.03
N GLU A 161 -6.08 -13.32 -20.79
CA GLU A 161 -6.87 -13.92 -19.72
C GLU A 161 -7.75 -12.92 -18.95
N SER A 162 -7.62 -11.62 -19.21
CA SER A 162 -8.38 -10.58 -18.50
C SER A 162 -8.63 -9.36 -19.38
N SER A 163 -9.83 -8.78 -19.29
CA SER A 163 -10.13 -7.47 -19.90
C SER A 163 -9.53 -6.31 -19.10
N ARG A 164 -9.04 -6.56 -17.89
CA ARG A 164 -8.37 -5.59 -17.02
C ARG A 164 -6.90 -5.47 -17.38
N ARG A 165 -6.30 -4.32 -17.06
CA ARG A 165 -4.90 -4.04 -17.41
C ARG A 165 -3.97 -4.53 -16.31
N VAL A 166 -2.96 -5.32 -16.66
CA VAL A 166 -1.89 -5.68 -15.73
C VAL A 166 -1.05 -4.45 -15.46
N ILE A 167 -0.92 -4.08 -14.19
CA ILE A 167 -0.13 -2.93 -13.76
C ILE A 167 1.25 -3.34 -13.25
N ARG A 168 2.25 -2.51 -13.53
CA ARG A 168 3.61 -2.64 -13.00
C ARG A 168 4.10 -1.28 -12.50
N PHE A 169 4.70 -1.27 -11.31
CA PHE A 169 5.40 -0.11 -10.76
C PHE A 169 6.90 -0.30 -10.94
N HIS A 170 7.55 0.69 -11.54
CA HIS A 170 8.99 0.69 -11.82
C HIS A 170 9.72 1.18 -10.58
N HIS A 171 10.42 0.29 -9.89
CA HIS A 171 11.16 0.63 -8.69
C HIS A 171 12.57 0.06 -8.73
N GLN A 172 13.57 0.93 -8.75
CA GLN A 172 14.98 0.57 -8.95
C GLN A 172 15.14 -0.28 -10.23
N MET A 173 15.86 -1.40 -10.15
CA MET A 173 16.02 -2.37 -11.24
C MET A 173 14.95 -3.47 -11.21
N SER A 174 13.81 -3.23 -10.54
CA SER A 174 12.74 -4.22 -10.33
C SER A 174 11.38 -3.72 -10.83
N LEU A 175 10.52 -4.66 -11.17
CA LEU A 175 9.11 -4.42 -11.45
C LEU A 175 8.28 -4.96 -10.29
N ILE A 176 7.50 -4.09 -9.67
CA ILE A 176 6.55 -4.45 -8.63
C ILE A 176 5.20 -4.65 -9.31
N HIS A 177 4.53 -5.76 -9.02
CA HIS A 177 3.24 -6.10 -9.62
C HIS A 177 2.10 -5.86 -8.64
N ALA A 178 0.85 -5.97 -9.12
CA ALA A 178 -0.30 -6.02 -8.24
C ALA A 178 -0.21 -7.25 -7.29
N PRO A 179 -0.73 -7.15 -6.05
CA PRO A 179 -1.58 -6.08 -5.54
C PRO A 179 -0.82 -4.78 -5.20
N THR A 180 0.45 -4.86 -4.78
CA THR A 180 1.23 -3.70 -4.31
C THR A 180 1.25 -2.53 -5.30
N ALA A 181 1.55 -2.79 -6.58
CA ALA A 181 1.57 -1.73 -7.59
C ALA A 181 0.19 -1.07 -7.80
N ALA A 182 -0.89 -1.84 -7.75
CA ALA A 182 -2.25 -1.32 -7.92
C ALA A 182 -2.65 -0.37 -6.78
N LEU A 183 -2.29 -0.72 -5.54
CA LEU A 183 -2.60 0.08 -4.36
C LEU A 183 -1.79 1.39 -4.33
N ILE A 184 -0.50 1.32 -4.65
CA ILE A 184 0.34 2.53 -4.77
C ILE A 184 -0.16 3.42 -5.90
N TYR A 185 -0.55 2.84 -7.04
CA TYR A 185 -1.11 3.60 -8.15
C TYR A 185 -2.42 4.28 -7.77
N GLN A 186 -3.37 3.59 -7.12
CA GLN A 186 -4.59 4.23 -6.66
C GLN A 186 -4.30 5.38 -5.68
N PHE A 187 -3.33 5.21 -4.78
CA PHE A 187 -2.92 6.29 -3.90
C PHE A 187 -2.39 7.51 -4.67
N ARG A 188 -1.53 7.31 -5.69
CA ARG A 188 -1.09 8.38 -6.61
C ARG A 188 -2.28 9.10 -7.26
N GLU A 189 -3.29 8.36 -7.70
CA GLU A 189 -4.48 8.90 -8.34
C GLU A 189 -5.32 9.74 -7.35
N VAL A 190 -5.48 9.25 -6.12
CA VAL A 190 -6.15 9.98 -5.02
C VAL A 190 -5.40 11.27 -4.70
N LEU A 191 -4.08 11.23 -4.60
CA LEU A 191 -3.24 12.42 -4.39
C LEU A 191 -3.40 13.49 -5.49
N ALA A 192 -3.89 13.10 -6.67
CA ALA A 192 -4.19 13.96 -7.79
C ALA A 192 -5.71 14.25 -7.97
N GLY A 193 -6.54 13.88 -6.97
CA GLY A 193 -7.98 14.13 -6.96
C GLY A 193 -8.81 13.24 -7.89
N ARG A 194 -8.26 12.10 -8.36
CA ARG A 194 -8.93 11.17 -9.27
C ARG A 194 -9.57 10.00 -8.53
N GLN A 195 -10.66 9.46 -9.09
CA GLN A 195 -11.44 8.35 -8.54
C GLN A 195 -11.11 7.03 -9.25
N THR A 196 -9.82 6.76 -9.46
CA THR A 196 -9.35 5.60 -10.22
C THR A 196 -9.55 4.31 -9.42
N ARG A 197 -10.05 3.24 -10.06
CA ARG A 197 -10.45 2.00 -9.40
C ARG A 197 -9.39 0.92 -9.53
N VAL A 198 -9.10 0.25 -8.41
CA VAL A 198 -8.24 -0.93 -8.43
C VAL A 198 -8.89 -2.14 -9.09
N THR A 199 -10.23 -2.16 -9.18
CA THR A 199 -10.97 -3.23 -9.88
C THR A 199 -10.76 -3.22 -11.39
N ASP A 200 -10.18 -2.16 -11.96
CA ASP A 200 -9.81 -2.07 -13.38
C ASP A 200 -8.39 -2.61 -13.65
N LEU A 201 -7.66 -2.96 -12.59
CA LEU A 201 -6.28 -3.41 -12.62
C LEU A 201 -6.20 -4.92 -12.33
N GLU A 202 -5.18 -5.57 -12.89
CA GLU A 202 -5.00 -7.02 -12.82
C GLU A 202 -3.60 -7.43 -12.37
N GLN A 203 -3.51 -8.61 -11.77
CA GLN A 203 -2.25 -9.26 -11.44
C GLN A 203 -1.70 -10.02 -12.65
N PRO A 204 -0.37 -10.12 -12.84
CA PRO A 204 0.19 -10.98 -13.87
C PRO A 204 -0.18 -12.45 -13.63
N VAL A 205 -0.28 -13.25 -14.70
CA VAL A 205 -0.72 -14.66 -14.64
C VAL A 205 0.09 -15.51 -13.65
N PHE A 206 1.40 -15.25 -13.51
CA PHE A 206 2.24 -16.00 -12.58
C PHE A 206 1.87 -15.77 -11.10
N ALA A 207 1.18 -14.67 -10.76
CA ALA A 207 0.75 -14.34 -9.40
C ALA A 207 -0.63 -14.93 -9.04
N TRP A 208 -1.22 -15.73 -9.92
CA TRP A 208 -2.53 -16.36 -9.70
C TRP A 208 -2.46 -17.71 -8.99
N LYS A 209 -1.24 -18.21 -8.74
CA LYS A 209 -0.96 -19.49 -8.09
C LYS A 209 -0.64 -19.31 -6.62
#